data_AF-A0A2T3UZN7-F1
#
_entry.id   AF-A0A2T3UZN7-F1
#
_cell.length_a   1.000
_cell.length_b   1.000
_cell.length_c   1.000
_cell.angle_alpha   90.00
_cell.angle_beta   90.00
_cell.angle_gamma   90.00
#
_symmetry.space_group_name_H-M   'P 1'
#
loop_
_entity.id
_entity.type
_entity.pdbx_description
1 polymer ?
#
loop_
_entity_poly.entity_id
_entity_poly.type
_entity_poly.pdbx_seq_one_letter_code
_entity_poly.pdbx_strand_id
1 'polypeptide(L)'
;MNNLQLEHFNVTGHSDFPFKFTLKGYAEDAVGQIIIDKGIVKFEGNFDESAKTFIDFVAKRWSEQWKDLEKRASEFDRFMDAMDTAKEALAAGTPLDLESLFNGEVASAMFATMFAGEFVRSGAKNYLELDYNVPAIGDFVVTIQRKEGKTPGERVAELEAVVDQRNGECDRLVNELHALREERICAGSNTRNAADIYFQLVEECQIPPGGSLVDYVRHLMAEVNSSHKDGEVR
;
A
#
# COMPACT_ATOMS: atom_id res chain seq x y z
N MET A 1 57.28 -26.49 -14.20
CA MET A 1 56.01 -26.28 -13.47
C MET A 1 55.03 -27.30 -13.99
N ASN A 2 55.02 -28.50 -13.42
CA ASN A 2 54.05 -29.54 -13.81
C ASN A 2 52.70 -29.16 -13.22
N ASN A 3 51.71 -29.01 -14.09
CA ASN A 3 50.32 -28.85 -13.71
C ASN A 3 49.92 -30.04 -12.84
N LEU A 4 49.65 -29.78 -11.56
CA LEU A 4 48.88 -30.70 -10.72
C LEU A 4 47.53 -30.89 -11.43
N GLN A 5 47.36 -32.00 -12.13
CA GLN A 5 46.06 -32.39 -12.66
C GLN A 5 45.17 -32.66 -11.44
N LEU A 6 44.30 -31.70 -11.14
CA LEU A 6 43.14 -31.96 -10.30
C LEU A 6 42.29 -32.99 -11.07
N GLU A 7 42.46 -34.26 -10.72
CA GLU A 7 41.56 -35.33 -11.16
C GLU A 7 40.14 -34.86 -10.87
N HIS A 8 39.37 -34.61 -11.92
CA HIS A 8 37.95 -34.28 -11.79
C HIS A 8 37.25 -35.56 -11.33
N PHE A 9 36.99 -35.66 -10.03
CA PHE A 9 36.35 -36.84 -9.47
C PHE A 9 34.83 -36.77 -9.58
N ASN A 10 34.29 -37.77 -10.27
CA ASN A 10 32.86 -38.02 -10.43
C ASN A 10 32.25 -38.44 -9.09
N VAL A 11 31.82 -37.47 -8.28
CA VAL A 11 30.86 -37.71 -7.20
C VAL A 11 29.49 -37.87 -7.85
N THR A 12 28.88 -39.04 -7.72
CA THR A 12 27.63 -39.37 -8.45
C THR A 12 26.40 -39.51 -7.56
N GLY A 13 26.55 -39.56 -6.22
CA GLY A 13 25.40 -39.52 -5.32
C GLY A 13 25.73 -39.53 -3.82
N HIS A 14 24.68 -39.45 -2.99
CA HIS A 14 24.75 -39.47 -1.51
C HIS A 14 25.27 -40.80 -0.91
N SER A 15 25.40 -41.87 -1.71
CA SER A 15 25.96 -43.16 -1.30
C SER A 15 27.48 -43.16 -1.11
N ASP A 16 28.16 -42.12 -1.59
CA ASP A 16 29.62 -42.04 -1.68
C ASP A 16 30.28 -41.48 -0.38
N PHE A 17 29.50 -41.32 0.69
CA PHE A 17 29.98 -40.85 1.99
C PHE A 17 30.62 -41.97 2.84
N PRO A 18 31.70 -41.68 3.60
CA PRO A 18 32.38 -40.39 3.68
C PRO A 18 33.30 -40.16 2.48
N PHE A 19 33.30 -38.93 1.95
CA PHE A 19 34.21 -38.56 0.88
C PHE A 19 35.64 -38.48 1.41
N LYS A 20 36.59 -39.12 0.73
CA LYS A 20 38.00 -39.12 1.11
C LYS A 20 38.85 -38.54 -0.02
N PHE A 21 39.49 -37.40 0.24
CA PHE A 21 40.38 -36.72 -0.70
C PHE A 21 41.82 -36.96 -0.28
N THR A 22 42.58 -37.70 -1.09
CA THR A 22 44.01 -37.90 -0.81
C THR A 22 44.81 -36.70 -1.30
N LEU A 23 45.60 -36.09 -0.42
CA LEU A 23 46.54 -35.03 -0.74
C LEU A 23 47.89 -35.67 -1.10
N LYS A 24 48.33 -35.51 -2.34
CA LYS A 24 49.67 -35.91 -2.79
C LYS A 24 50.61 -34.71 -2.78
N GLY A 25 51.80 -34.88 -2.24
CA GLY A 25 52.83 -33.85 -2.20
C GLY A 25 53.58 -33.75 -3.53
N TYR A 26 54.73 -33.07 -3.52
CA TYR A 26 55.64 -33.03 -4.67
C TYR A 26 56.37 -34.37 -4.90
N ALA A 27 56.46 -35.20 -3.86
CA ALA A 27 56.80 -36.62 -3.96
C ALA A 27 55.52 -37.41 -4.23
N GLU A 28 55.59 -38.50 -5.01
CA GLU A 28 54.41 -39.32 -5.37
C GLU A 28 53.69 -39.94 -4.16
N ASP A 29 54.27 -39.85 -2.97
CA ASP A 29 53.70 -40.33 -1.72
C ASP A 29 52.58 -39.41 -1.20
N ALA A 30 51.49 -40.02 -0.74
CA ALA A 30 50.37 -39.33 -0.12
C ALA A 30 50.81 -38.69 1.21
N VAL A 31 50.63 -37.37 1.35
CA VAL A 31 51.03 -36.59 2.54
C VAL A 31 49.88 -36.41 3.54
N GLY A 32 48.64 -36.64 3.11
CA GLY A 32 47.47 -36.64 3.99
C GLY A 32 46.15 -36.93 3.26
N GLN A 33 45.04 -36.84 3.99
CA GLN A 33 43.68 -37.08 3.53
C GLN A 33 42.72 -36.05 4.12
N ILE A 34 41.78 -35.55 3.33
CA ILE A 34 40.60 -34.81 3.79
C ILE A 34 39.44 -35.80 3.81
N ILE A 35 38.70 -35.86 4.92
CA ILE A 35 37.54 -36.73 5.08
C ILE A 35 36.33 -35.83 5.32
N ILE A 36 35.30 -35.95 4.49
CA ILE A 36 34.02 -35.23 4.66
C ILE A 36 32.94 -36.24 4.97
N ASP A 37 32.39 -36.16 6.18
CA ASP A 37 31.34 -37.04 6.70
C ASP A 37 30.23 -36.22 7.35
N LYS A 38 29.06 -36.14 6.70
CA LYS A 38 27.81 -35.58 7.25
C LYS A 38 28.00 -34.31 8.10
N GLY A 39 28.62 -33.29 7.48
CA GLY A 39 28.85 -31.98 8.11
C GLY A 39 30.11 -31.90 9.00
N ILE A 40 30.95 -32.94 9.01
CA ILE A 40 32.26 -32.95 9.67
C ILE A 40 33.34 -33.09 8.60
N VAL A 41 34.16 -32.05 8.47
CA VAL A 41 35.40 -32.09 7.68
C VAL A 41 36.54 -32.42 8.63
N LYS A 42 37.31 -33.46 8.33
CA LYS A 42 38.54 -33.86 9.03
C LYS A 42 39.70 -33.88 8.08
N PHE A 43 40.89 -33.70 8.63
CA PHE A 43 42.13 -33.83 7.88
C PHE A 43 43.07 -34.73 8.67
N GLU A 44 43.66 -35.72 8.00
CA GLU A 44 44.56 -36.71 8.60
C GLU A 44 45.85 -36.74 7.77
N GLY A 45 47.02 -36.75 8.38
CA GLY A 45 48.28 -36.73 7.63
C GLY A 45 49.47 -36.29 8.46
N ASN A 46 50.66 -36.39 7.87
CA ASN A 46 51.90 -35.98 8.52
C ASN A 46 52.19 -34.50 8.19
N PHE A 47 51.57 -33.62 8.96
CA PHE A 47 51.69 -32.17 8.81
C PHE A 47 52.53 -31.57 9.95
N ASP A 48 53.20 -30.45 9.69
CA ASP A 48 53.82 -29.66 10.74
C ASP A 48 52.76 -29.00 11.66
N GLU A 49 53.17 -28.56 12.84
CA GLU A 49 52.25 -28.05 13.87
C GLU A 49 51.48 -26.78 13.42
N SER A 50 52.13 -25.95 12.60
CA SER A 50 51.51 -24.75 12.02
C SER A 50 50.48 -25.08 10.95
N ALA A 51 50.75 -26.02 10.03
CA ALA A 51 49.76 -26.48 9.06
C ALA A 51 48.61 -27.19 9.75
N LYS A 52 48.87 -27.99 10.79
CA LYS A 52 47.81 -28.65 11.56
C LYS A 52 46.82 -27.65 12.14
N THR A 53 47.31 -26.56 12.74
CA THR A 53 46.46 -25.50 13.31
C THR A 53 45.60 -24.81 12.25
N PHE A 54 46.19 -24.48 11.09
CA PHE A 54 45.46 -23.88 9.97
C PHE A 54 44.38 -24.82 9.41
N ILE A 55 44.75 -26.09 9.25
CA ILE A 55 43.86 -27.14 8.76
C ILE A 55 42.67 -27.34 9.70
N ASP A 56 42.89 -27.43 11.01
CA ASP A 56 41.83 -27.57 12.01
C ASP A 56 40.87 -26.36 11.99
N PHE A 57 41.40 -25.15 11.80
CA PHE A 57 40.58 -23.95 11.66
C PHE A 57 39.69 -23.99 10.41
N VAL A 58 40.24 -24.37 9.26
CA VAL A 58 39.48 -24.50 7.99
C VAL A 58 38.43 -25.60 8.12
N ALA A 59 38.80 -26.75 8.70
CA ALA A 59 37.92 -27.88 8.95
C ALA A 59 36.69 -27.47 9.77
N LYS A 60 36.92 -26.73 10.87
CA LYS A 60 35.86 -26.22 11.74
C LYS A 60 34.96 -25.24 10.99
N ARG A 61 35.53 -24.24 10.31
CA ARG A 61 34.78 -23.24 9.54
C ARG A 61 33.89 -23.88 8.48
N TRP A 62 34.43 -24.82 7.71
CA TRP A 62 33.66 -25.50 6.66
C TRP A 62 32.56 -26.37 7.26
N SER A 63 32.84 -27.09 8.34
CA SER A 63 31.83 -27.87 9.05
C SER A 63 30.66 -27.01 9.56
N GLU A 64 30.94 -25.82 10.08
CA GLU A 64 29.92 -24.86 10.51
C GLU A 64 29.11 -24.32 9.32
N GLN A 65 29.77 -23.96 8.20
CA GLN A 65 29.09 -23.50 6.99
C GLN A 65 28.20 -24.59 6.37
N TRP A 66 28.65 -25.84 6.35
CA TRP A 66 27.87 -26.98 5.86
C TRP A 66 26.64 -27.21 6.72
N LYS A 67 26.77 -27.17 8.05
CA LYS A 67 25.63 -27.30 8.96
C LYS A 67 24.58 -26.20 8.75
N ASP A 68 25.02 -24.97 8.53
CA ASP A 68 24.11 -23.85 8.24
C ASP A 68 23.39 -24.04 6.89
N LEU A 69 24.11 -24.46 5.85
CA LEU A 69 23.53 -24.75 4.53
C LEU A 69 22.56 -25.94 4.57
N GLU A 70 22.90 -27.01 5.28
CA GLU A 70 22.06 -28.19 5.46
C GLU A 70 20.78 -27.83 6.23
N LYS A 71 20.89 -27.01 7.29
CA LYS A 71 19.73 -26.48 8.01
C LYS A 71 18.81 -25.71 7.07
N ARG A 72 19.36 -24.77 6.29
CA ARG A 72 18.58 -23.96 5.34
C ARG A 72 17.92 -24.80 4.24
N ALA A 73 18.64 -25.78 3.69
CA ALA A 73 18.10 -26.69 2.69
C ALA A 73 16.94 -27.54 3.26
N SER A 74 17.11 -28.11 4.45
CA SER A 74 16.06 -28.89 5.11
C SER A 74 14.81 -28.05 5.43
N GLU A 75 14.99 -26.80 5.84
CA GLU A 75 13.86 -25.88 6.07
C GLU A 75 13.15 -25.50 4.77
N PHE A 76 13.88 -25.38 3.66
CA PHE A 76 13.32 -25.15 2.33
C PHE A 76 12.53 -26.36 1.83
N ASP A 77 13.07 -27.57 1.97
CA ASP A 77 12.36 -28.81 1.60
C ASP A 77 11.05 -28.93 2.41
N ARG A 78 11.11 -28.69 3.72
CA ARG A 78 9.91 -28.70 4.58
C ARG A 78 8.87 -27.66 4.15
N PHE A 79 9.33 -26.51 3.65
CA PHE A 79 8.44 -25.48 3.12
C PHE A 79 7.76 -25.93 1.81
N MET A 80 8.51 -26.53 0.90
CA MET A 80 7.97 -27.04 -0.37
C MET A 80 6.94 -28.16 -0.14
N ASP A 81 7.22 -29.09 0.78
CA ASP A 81 6.28 -30.15 1.17
C ASP A 81 4.96 -29.57 1.72
N ALA A 82 5.06 -28.50 2.52
CA ALA A 82 3.88 -27.83 3.07
C ALA A 82 3.09 -27.07 1.98
N MET A 83 3.75 -26.51 0.98
CA MET A 83 3.11 -25.91 -0.19
C MET A 83 2.38 -26.94 -1.06
N ASP A 84 2.98 -28.10 -1.29
CA ASP A 84 2.34 -29.19 -2.05
C ASP A 84 1.13 -29.74 -1.30
N THR A 85 1.25 -29.95 0.02
CA THR A 85 0.12 -30.32 0.89
C THR A 85 -1.00 -29.28 0.80
N ALA A 86 -0.66 -27.99 0.81
CA ALA A 86 -1.63 -26.92 0.70
C ALA A 86 -2.37 -26.95 -0.65
N LYS A 87 -1.64 -27.19 -1.74
CA LYS A 87 -2.20 -27.30 -3.08
C LYS A 87 -3.18 -28.48 -3.19
N GLU A 88 -2.84 -29.62 -2.60
CA GLU A 88 -3.72 -30.79 -2.54
C GLU A 88 -4.99 -30.52 -1.73
N ALA A 89 -4.85 -29.89 -0.55
CA ALA A 89 -5.98 -29.49 0.28
C ALA A 89 -6.93 -28.53 -0.44
N LEU A 90 -6.38 -27.53 -1.14
CA LEU A 90 -7.16 -26.60 -1.96
C LEU A 90 -7.94 -27.34 -3.06
N ALA A 91 -7.30 -28.29 -3.76
CA ALA A 91 -7.97 -29.10 -4.78
C ALA A 91 -9.08 -30.00 -4.20
N ALA A 92 -8.91 -30.46 -2.95
CA ALA A 92 -9.90 -31.25 -2.21
C ALA A 92 -11.00 -30.40 -1.55
N GLY A 93 -10.87 -29.06 -1.55
CA GLY A 93 -11.78 -28.15 -0.87
C GLY A 93 -11.70 -28.21 0.67
N THR A 94 -10.59 -28.70 1.22
CA THR A 94 -10.39 -28.78 2.68
C THR A 94 -9.82 -27.48 3.23
N PRO A 95 -10.23 -27.05 4.45
CA PRO A 95 -9.69 -25.86 5.09
C PRO A 95 -8.18 -26.00 5.33
N LEU A 96 -7.44 -24.94 5.01
CA LEU A 96 -6.00 -24.89 5.16
C LEU A 96 -5.63 -24.17 6.45
N ASP A 97 -4.77 -24.80 7.26
CA ASP A 97 -4.17 -24.15 8.43
C ASP A 97 -2.87 -23.44 8.04
N LEU A 98 -3.00 -22.16 7.69
CA LEU A 98 -1.88 -21.31 7.32
C LEU A 98 -1.00 -20.94 8.52
N GLU A 99 -1.49 -21.03 9.77
CA GLU A 99 -0.68 -20.68 10.94
C GLU A 99 0.51 -21.63 11.08
N SER A 100 0.32 -22.91 10.75
CA SER A 100 1.38 -23.92 10.73
C SER A 100 2.50 -23.59 9.73
N LEU A 101 2.17 -23.00 8.58
CA LEU A 101 3.10 -22.54 7.55
C LEU A 101 3.89 -21.30 8.01
N PHE A 102 3.23 -20.37 8.69
CA PHE A 102 3.84 -19.13 9.19
C PHE A 102 4.62 -19.28 10.49
N ASN A 103 4.52 -20.42 11.19
CA ASN A 103 5.31 -20.72 12.40
C ASN A 103 6.74 -21.21 12.10
N GLY A 104 7.09 -21.48 10.84
CA GLY A 104 8.47 -21.77 10.44
C GLY A 104 9.32 -20.49 10.35
N GLU A 105 10.46 -20.45 11.04
CA GLU A 105 11.40 -19.30 11.05
C GLU A 105 11.72 -18.77 9.63
N VAL A 106 12.07 -19.68 8.69
CA VAL A 106 12.45 -19.29 7.33
C VAL A 106 11.26 -18.98 6.43
N ALA A 107 10.19 -19.77 6.49
CA ALA A 107 8.99 -19.56 5.68
C ALA A 107 8.34 -18.19 5.99
N SER A 108 8.19 -17.88 7.28
CA SER A 108 7.67 -16.60 7.76
C SER A 108 8.55 -15.42 7.33
N ALA A 109 9.87 -15.55 7.49
CA ALA A 109 10.82 -14.52 7.08
C ALA A 109 10.81 -14.27 5.56
N MET A 110 10.68 -15.32 4.75
CA MET A 110 10.55 -15.20 3.30
C MET A 110 9.28 -14.42 2.90
N PHE A 111 8.11 -14.80 3.43
CA PHE A 111 6.87 -14.07 3.14
C PHE A 111 6.92 -12.62 3.62
N ALA A 112 7.42 -12.38 4.84
CA ALA A 112 7.58 -11.03 5.37
C ALA A 112 8.48 -10.17 4.49
N THR A 113 9.58 -10.74 3.98
CA THR A 113 10.51 -10.04 3.07
C THR A 113 9.87 -9.77 1.70
N MET A 114 9.12 -10.72 1.14
CA MET A 114 8.40 -10.54 -0.13
C MET A 114 7.35 -9.43 -0.01
N PHE A 115 6.51 -9.45 1.04
CA PHE A 115 5.53 -8.40 1.29
C PHE A 115 6.20 -7.03 1.52
N ALA A 116 7.30 -6.98 2.26
CA ALA A 116 8.08 -5.75 2.43
C ALA A 116 8.63 -5.22 1.09
N GLY A 117 9.11 -6.11 0.21
CA GLY A 117 9.55 -5.77 -1.14
C GLY A 117 8.41 -5.19 -1.99
N GLU A 118 7.21 -5.75 -1.87
CA GLU A 118 6.02 -5.24 -2.56
C GLU A 118 5.60 -3.84 -2.09
N PHE A 119 5.73 -3.53 -0.79
CA PHE A 119 5.55 -2.15 -0.30
C PHE A 119 6.57 -1.17 -0.91
N VAL A 120 7.82 -1.59 -1.07
CA VAL A 120 8.86 -0.77 -1.70
C VAL A 120 8.55 -0.56 -3.19
N ARG A 121 8.19 -1.63 -3.91
CA ARG A 121 7.90 -1.59 -5.35
C ARG A 121 6.68 -0.74 -5.68
N SER A 122 5.58 -0.93 -4.95
CA SER A 122 4.33 -0.19 -5.15
C SER A 122 4.41 1.26 -4.68
N GLY A 123 5.40 1.60 -3.83
CA GLY A 123 5.46 2.89 -3.14
C GLY A 123 4.37 3.07 -2.09
N ALA A 124 3.60 2.00 -1.80
CA ALA A 124 2.59 2.01 -0.77
C ALA A 124 3.23 2.25 0.61
N LYS A 125 2.63 3.13 1.40
CA LYS A 125 3.17 3.49 2.73
C LYS A 125 2.47 2.78 3.87
N ASN A 126 1.24 2.31 3.67
CA ASN A 126 0.38 1.86 4.76
C ASN A 126 -0.48 0.65 4.37
N TYR A 127 -1.00 0.67 3.15
CA TYR A 127 -1.99 -0.28 2.66
C TYR A 127 -1.62 -0.70 1.25
N LEU A 128 -1.70 -1.99 0.97
CA LEU A 128 -1.40 -2.59 -0.33
C LEU A 128 -2.45 -3.67 -0.64
N GLU A 129 -2.94 -3.68 -1.88
CA GLU A 129 -3.81 -4.72 -2.41
C GLU A 129 -3.07 -5.50 -3.47
N LEU A 130 -3.22 -6.82 -3.45
CA LEU A 130 -2.66 -7.73 -4.44
C LEU A 130 -3.82 -8.55 -5.01
N ASP A 131 -4.07 -8.36 -6.31
CA ASP A 131 -5.09 -9.09 -7.04
C ASP A 131 -4.53 -10.42 -7.52
N TYR A 132 -5.27 -11.49 -7.24
CA TYR A 132 -4.93 -12.84 -7.66
C TYR A 132 -6.13 -13.49 -8.33
N ASN A 133 -5.85 -14.27 -9.37
CA ASN A 133 -6.82 -15.19 -9.96
C ASN A 133 -6.28 -16.61 -9.77
N VAL A 134 -7.05 -17.45 -9.09
CA VAL A 134 -6.76 -18.88 -8.99
C VAL A 134 -7.94 -19.63 -9.58
N PRO A 135 -7.74 -20.50 -10.59
CA PRO A 135 -8.85 -21.19 -11.27
C PRO A 135 -9.86 -21.90 -10.35
N ALA A 136 -9.42 -22.35 -9.17
CA ALA A 136 -10.29 -23.00 -8.18
C ALA A 136 -11.18 -22.06 -7.37
N ILE A 137 -10.78 -20.79 -7.18
CA ILE A 137 -11.45 -19.80 -6.32
C ILE A 137 -11.99 -18.60 -7.14
N GLY A 138 -11.46 -18.36 -8.33
CA GLY A 138 -11.70 -17.16 -9.12
C GLY A 138 -10.81 -16.00 -8.69
N ASP A 139 -11.28 -14.78 -8.94
CA ASP A 139 -10.59 -13.55 -8.55
C ASP A 139 -10.74 -13.31 -7.04
N PHE A 140 -9.63 -13.04 -6.37
CA PHE A 140 -9.62 -12.60 -4.98
C PHE A 140 -8.51 -11.57 -4.75
N VAL A 141 -8.70 -10.78 -3.69
CA VAL A 141 -7.76 -9.72 -3.31
C VAL A 141 -7.15 -10.04 -1.96
N VAL A 142 -5.84 -9.93 -1.86
CA VAL A 142 -5.12 -9.97 -0.59
C VAL A 142 -4.79 -8.55 -0.18
N THR A 143 -5.31 -8.14 0.97
CA THR A 143 -5.06 -6.81 1.56
C THR A 143 -3.97 -6.92 2.63
N ILE A 144 -2.91 -6.14 2.48
CA ILE A 144 -1.82 -6.08 3.44
C ILE A 144 -1.81 -4.68 4.06
N GLN A 145 -1.89 -4.63 5.38
CA GLN A 145 -1.93 -3.37 6.12
C GLN A 145 -0.88 -3.33 7.21
N ARG A 146 -0.20 -2.19 7.34
CA ARG A 146 0.71 -1.93 8.47
C ARG A 146 -0.07 -1.71 9.75
N LYS A 147 0.38 -2.33 10.84
CA LYS A 147 -0.23 -2.19 12.17
C LYS A 147 -0.31 -0.75 12.67
N GLU A 148 0.65 0.09 12.30
CA GLU A 148 0.73 1.48 12.77
C GLU A 148 -0.05 2.49 11.93
N GLY A 149 -0.59 2.10 10.77
CA GLY A 149 -1.30 3.04 9.92
C GLY A 149 -2.79 2.73 9.79
N LYS A 150 -3.55 3.78 9.49
CA LYS A 150 -5.02 3.75 9.50
C LYS A 150 -5.57 2.85 8.41
N THR A 151 -6.57 2.04 8.73
CA THR A 151 -7.33 1.26 7.74
C THR A 151 -8.01 2.22 6.76
N PRO A 152 -8.35 1.77 5.54
CA PRO A 152 -9.20 2.57 4.65
C PRO A 152 -10.49 3.03 5.33
N GLY A 153 -11.15 2.18 6.12
CA GLY A 153 -12.36 2.52 6.87
C GLY A 153 -12.14 3.62 7.91
N GLU A 154 -11.03 3.58 8.65
CA GLU A 154 -10.67 4.63 9.61
C GLU A 154 -10.39 5.98 8.93
N ARG A 155 -9.76 5.95 7.73
CA ARG A 155 -9.56 7.17 6.94
C ARG A 155 -10.86 7.74 6.41
N VAL A 156 -11.80 6.89 5.99
CA VAL A 156 -13.13 7.32 5.54
C VAL A 156 -13.88 7.98 6.70
N ALA A 157 -13.93 7.34 7.87
CA ALA A 157 -14.63 7.89 9.04
C ALA A 157 -14.05 9.26 9.48
N GLU A 158 -12.72 9.42 9.42
CA GLU A 158 -12.08 10.72 9.71
C GLU A 158 -12.45 11.79 8.68
N LEU A 159 -12.45 11.43 7.39
CA LEU A 159 -12.83 12.35 6.32
C LEU A 159 -14.30 12.75 6.43
N GLU A 160 -15.19 11.81 6.75
CA GLU A 160 -16.61 12.08 7.00
C GLU A 160 -16.78 13.04 8.18
N ALA A 161 -16.08 12.83 9.30
CA ALA A 161 -16.10 13.75 10.44
C ALA A 161 -15.61 15.17 10.09
N VAL A 162 -14.57 15.29 9.26
CA VAL A 162 -14.07 16.59 8.78
C VAL A 162 -15.08 17.27 7.86
N VAL A 163 -15.74 16.50 6.99
CA VAL A 163 -16.79 17.02 6.10
C VAL A 163 -17.98 17.53 6.92
N ASP A 164 -18.43 16.76 7.91
CA ASP A 164 -19.53 17.16 8.80
C ASP A 164 -19.19 18.43 9.59
N GLN A 165 -17.97 18.52 10.13
CA GLN A 165 -17.50 19.74 10.80
C GLN A 165 -17.55 20.94 9.87
N ARG A 166 -17.01 20.80 8.65
CA ARG A 166 -16.98 21.90 7.67
C ARG A 166 -18.36 22.31 7.22
N ASN A 167 -19.26 21.37 7.02
CA ASN A 167 -20.65 21.67 6.68
C ASN A 167 -21.32 22.46 7.81
N GLY A 168 -21.11 22.06 9.08
CA GLY A 168 -21.59 22.82 10.22
C GLY A 168 -21.01 24.24 10.31
N GLU A 169 -19.74 24.43 9.98
CA GLU A 169 -19.12 25.76 9.89
C GLU A 169 -19.73 26.61 8.75
N CYS A 170 -19.97 26.01 7.59
CA CYS A 170 -20.65 26.67 6.48
C CYS A 170 -22.07 27.11 6.87
N ASP A 171 -22.85 26.23 7.48
CA ASP A 171 -24.21 26.56 7.95
C ASP A 171 -24.18 27.71 8.96
N ARG A 172 -23.22 27.70 9.88
CA ARG A 172 -23.03 28.79 10.84
C ARG A 172 -22.73 30.11 10.15
N LEU A 173 -21.79 30.11 9.20
CA LEU A 173 -21.39 31.31 8.45
C LEU A 173 -22.52 31.84 7.55
N VAL A 174 -23.32 30.95 6.96
CA VAL A 174 -24.51 31.32 6.19
C VAL A 174 -25.53 32.00 7.10
N ASN A 175 -25.82 31.42 8.27
CA ASN A 175 -26.73 32.02 9.25
C ASN A 175 -26.23 33.38 9.75
N GLU A 176 -24.93 33.52 10.01
CA GLU A 176 -24.31 34.78 10.41
C GLU A 176 -24.39 35.83 9.30
N LEU A 177 -24.14 35.44 8.03
CA LEU A 177 -24.35 36.31 6.88
C LEU A 177 -25.81 36.77 6.75
N HIS A 178 -26.78 35.88 6.92
CA HIS A 178 -28.20 36.23 6.89
C HIS A 178 -28.55 37.22 8.01
N ALA A 179 -28.09 36.99 9.23
CA ALA A 179 -28.32 37.88 10.36
C ALA A 179 -27.70 39.27 10.13
N LEU A 180 -26.45 39.34 9.65
CA LEU A 180 -25.76 40.60 9.33
C LEU A 180 -26.42 41.34 8.16
N ARG A 181 -26.98 40.60 7.19
CA ARG A 181 -27.72 41.19 6.07
C ARG A 181 -29.05 41.78 6.54
N GLU A 182 -29.77 41.10 7.42
CA GLU A 182 -30.98 41.63 8.04
C GLU A 182 -30.66 42.87 8.88
N GLU A 183 -29.62 42.83 9.72
CA GLU A 183 -29.18 43.99 10.50
C GLU A 183 -28.77 45.19 9.63
N ARG A 184 -27.91 44.99 8.62
CA ARG A 184 -27.42 46.10 7.79
C ARG A 184 -28.43 46.63 6.79
N ILE A 185 -29.31 45.79 6.26
CA ILE A 185 -30.31 46.21 5.27
C ILE A 185 -31.59 46.72 5.94
N CYS A 186 -31.93 46.28 7.15
CA CYS A 186 -33.17 46.71 7.82
C CYS A 186 -32.97 47.77 8.92
N ALA A 187 -31.76 47.98 9.47
CA ALA A 187 -31.53 49.04 10.45
C ALA A 187 -31.51 50.43 9.79
N GLY A 188 -32.65 51.12 9.81
CA GLY A 188 -32.78 52.52 9.39
C GLY A 188 -32.78 52.77 7.88
N SER A 189 -32.79 51.71 7.07
CA SER A 189 -32.81 51.83 5.61
C SER A 189 -34.24 51.83 5.07
N ASN A 190 -34.61 52.88 4.33
CA ASN A 190 -35.88 52.96 3.61
C ASN A 190 -35.96 52.00 2.41
N THR A 191 -34.94 51.19 2.13
CA THR A 191 -34.90 50.33 0.94
C THR A 191 -35.98 49.26 0.95
N ARG A 192 -36.33 48.69 2.11
CA ARG A 192 -37.43 47.70 2.20
C ARG A 192 -38.79 48.35 1.97
N ASN A 193 -39.07 49.46 2.66
CA ASN A 193 -40.29 50.25 2.44
C ASN A 193 -40.40 50.77 1.00
N ALA A 194 -39.28 51.21 0.40
CA ALA A 194 -39.25 51.67 -0.99
C ALA A 194 -39.47 50.53 -1.99
N ALA A 195 -38.97 49.33 -1.70
CA ALA A 195 -39.25 48.13 -2.51
C ALA A 195 -40.73 47.74 -2.40
N ASP A 196 -41.30 47.72 -1.19
CA ASP A 196 -42.71 47.41 -0.98
C ASP A 196 -43.63 48.44 -1.69
N ILE A 197 -43.32 49.73 -1.57
CA ILE A 197 -44.03 50.81 -2.30
C ILE A 197 -43.89 50.63 -3.82
N TYR A 198 -42.70 50.27 -4.31
CA TYR A 198 -42.47 50.04 -5.73
C TYR A 198 -43.32 48.87 -6.26
N PHE A 199 -43.36 47.74 -5.54
CA PHE A 199 -44.18 46.58 -5.92
C PHE A 199 -45.68 46.88 -5.83
N GLN A 200 -46.13 47.59 -4.79
CA GLN A 200 -47.51 48.03 -4.68
C GLN A 200 -47.93 48.92 -5.87
N LEU A 201 -47.09 49.89 -6.27
CA LEU A 201 -47.36 50.74 -7.43
C LEU A 201 -47.37 49.96 -8.75
N VAL A 202 -46.50 48.96 -8.91
CA VAL A 202 -46.49 48.06 -10.08
C VAL A 202 -47.82 47.29 -10.19
N GLU A 203 -48.35 46.80 -9.07
CA GLU A 203 -49.64 46.11 -9.02
C GLU A 203 -50.84 47.05 -9.26
N GLU A 204 -50.89 48.18 -8.54
CA GLU A 204 -51.99 49.15 -8.66
C GLU A 204 -52.06 49.79 -10.04
N CYS A 205 -50.91 50.08 -10.65
CA CYS A 205 -50.83 50.59 -12.02
C CYS A 205 -50.94 49.48 -13.08
N GLN A 206 -51.14 48.22 -12.67
CA GLN A 206 -51.28 47.04 -13.54
C GLN A 206 -50.15 46.95 -14.58
N ILE A 207 -48.91 47.20 -14.16
CA ILE A 207 -47.76 47.15 -15.06
C ILE A 207 -47.54 45.69 -15.48
N PRO A 208 -47.48 45.39 -16.80
CA PRO A 208 -47.32 44.03 -17.27
C PRO A 208 -45.94 43.46 -16.90
N PRO A 209 -45.78 42.13 -16.84
CA PRO A 209 -44.48 41.49 -16.60
C PRO A 209 -43.41 41.98 -17.60
N GLY A 210 -42.28 42.46 -17.08
CA GLY A 210 -41.22 43.08 -17.89
C GLY A 210 -41.46 44.55 -18.27
N GLY A 211 -42.58 45.13 -17.85
CA GLY A 211 -42.89 46.55 -17.99
C GLY A 211 -42.16 47.42 -16.97
N SER A 212 -42.12 48.73 -17.24
CA SER A 212 -41.38 49.73 -16.45
C SER A 212 -42.34 50.74 -15.85
N LEU A 213 -42.41 50.80 -14.52
CA LEU A 213 -43.19 51.80 -13.78
C LEU A 213 -42.75 53.22 -14.15
N VAL A 214 -41.45 53.42 -14.42
CA VAL A 214 -40.90 54.73 -14.81
C VAL A 214 -41.43 55.17 -16.16
N ASP A 215 -41.52 54.26 -17.13
CA ASP A 215 -42.05 54.58 -18.47
C ASP A 215 -43.56 54.82 -18.43
N TYR A 216 -44.28 54.08 -17.60
CA TYR A 216 -45.70 54.33 -17.34
C TYR A 216 -45.95 55.73 -16.76
N VAL A 217 -45.17 56.14 -15.76
CA VAL A 217 -45.26 57.49 -15.17
C VAL A 217 -44.91 58.57 -16.19
N ARG A 218 -43.89 58.36 -17.04
CA ARG A 218 -43.55 59.30 -18.12
C ARG A 218 -44.69 59.45 -19.13
N HIS A 219 -45.37 58.36 -19.46
CA HIS A 219 -46.53 58.38 -20.36
C HIS A 219 -47.67 59.21 -19.76
N LEU A 220 -48.02 58.94 -18.48
CA LEU A 220 -49.04 59.72 -17.77
C LEU A 220 -48.69 61.21 -17.70
N MET A 221 -47.43 61.56 -17.42
CA MET A 221 -46.99 62.96 -17.44
C MET A 221 -47.13 63.60 -18.82
N ALA A 222 -46.84 62.87 -19.89
CA ALA A 222 -47.00 63.35 -21.25
C ALA A 222 -48.49 63.58 -21.61
N GLU A 223 -49.37 62.65 -21.21
CA GLU A 223 -50.81 62.79 -21.40
C GLU A 223 -51.38 64.00 -20.65
N VAL A 224 -51.04 64.17 -19.37
CA VAL A 224 -51.48 65.31 -18.55
C VAL A 224 -50.96 66.63 -19.12
N ASN A 225 -49.71 66.68 -19.57
CA ASN A 225 -49.13 67.89 -20.16
C ASN A 225 -49.69 68.21 -21.56
N SER A 226 -50.14 67.21 -22.32
CA SER A 226 -50.81 67.41 -23.62
C SER A 226 -52.24 67.91 -23.44
N SER A 227 -52.98 67.36 -22.48
CA SER A 227 -54.36 67.77 -22.17
C SER A 227 -54.45 69.15 -21.52
N HIS A 228 -53.40 69.63 -20.85
CA HIS A 228 -53.30 71.02 -20.42
C HIS A 228 -53.12 72.04 -21.57
N LYS A 229 -52.51 71.64 -22.69
CA LYS A 229 -52.33 72.53 -23.86
C LYS A 229 -53.59 72.67 -24.71
N ASP A 230 -54.44 71.64 -24.73
CA ASP A 230 -55.72 71.68 -25.46
C ASP A 230 -56.83 72.40 -24.67
N GLY A 231 -56.64 72.64 -23.37
CA GLY A 231 -57.56 73.37 -22.50
C GLY A 231 -57.40 74.90 -22.51
N GLU A 232 -56.29 75.44 -23.03
CA GLU A 232 -56.06 76.89 -23.15
C GLU A 232 -56.49 77.49 -24.51
N VAL A 233 -57.05 76.67 -25.41
CA VAL A 233 -57.68 77.16 -26.65
C VAL A 233 -59.17 76.88 -26.60
N ARG A 234 -59.88 77.64 -25.76
CA ARG A 234 -61.31 77.97 -25.94
C ARG A 234 -61.72 79.16 -25.09
#